data_AF-A0A6P7FQY0-F1
#
_entry.id   AF-A0A6P7FQY0-F1
#
_cell.length_a   1.000
_cell.length_b   1.000
_cell.length_c   1.000
_cell.angle_alpha   90.00
_cell.angle_beta   90.00
_cell.angle_gamma   90.00
#
_symmetry.space_group_name_H-M   'P 1'
#
loop_
_entity.id
_entity.type
_entity.pdbx_description
1 polymer ?
#
loop_
_entity_poly.entity_id
_entity_poly.type
_entity_poly.pdbx_seq_one_letter_code
_entity_poly.pdbx_strand_id
1 'polypeptide(L)'
;MAQDEAKTWVGSSLSQICNNKEVWSFNVCPVTVSKNHAVLFRLPVTLKDAPEPYKNSEPHYWDNDHVRMPYSEKSLFPVEEDGVEVVKLRWNLIEESLLRPIRSSLELEAAIRTYNSSLPEFTALHSYFEQLEEEESDGFFKELLPKMISLALNLPQILPGNLPLLTQNHNKSVSLSQLQIASLLANAFFCTFPWRKSTANTYPGVNFITLFRADRRPNRLFCIYEKFKCMFNYFRMVTSSVPVGVVTFERKYVPKTEIPR
;
A
#
# COMPACT_ATOMS: atom_id res chain seq x y z
N MET A 1 -38.84 42.06 7.56
CA MET A 1 -38.41 41.05 8.56
C MET A 1 -37.24 40.29 7.96
N ALA A 2 -36.01 40.66 8.32
CA ALA A 2 -34.82 39.92 7.88
C ALA A 2 -34.68 38.70 8.79
N GLN A 3 -34.59 37.50 8.18
CA GLN A 3 -34.30 36.27 8.90
C GLN A 3 -32.91 36.37 9.50
N ASP A 4 -32.84 36.29 10.82
CA ASP A 4 -31.58 36.15 11.55
C ASP A 4 -31.01 34.76 11.21
N GLU A 5 -29.97 34.70 10.38
CA GLU A 5 -29.37 33.42 10.00
C GLU A 5 -28.84 32.72 11.25
N ALA A 6 -29.40 31.54 11.54
CA ALA A 6 -29.02 30.75 12.70
C ALA A 6 -27.50 30.48 12.68
N LYS A 7 -26.80 30.97 13.70
CA LYS A 7 -25.35 30.84 13.82
C LYS A 7 -24.95 29.36 13.87
N THR A 8 -24.18 28.89 12.88
CA THR A 8 -23.82 27.46 12.72
C THR A 8 -22.59 27.02 13.52
N TRP A 9 -21.87 27.95 14.16
CA TRP A 9 -20.68 27.68 14.96
C TRP A 9 -20.45 28.72 16.06
N VAL A 10 -19.66 28.37 17.09
CA VAL A 10 -19.30 29.22 18.24
C VAL A 10 -17.81 29.12 18.55
N GLY A 11 -17.24 30.11 19.25
CA GLY A 11 -15.84 30.11 19.68
C GLY A 11 -14.90 30.94 18.79
N SER A 12 -13.60 30.60 18.80
CA SER A 12 -12.61 31.20 17.90
C SER A 12 -12.79 30.66 16.48
N SER A 13 -12.60 31.53 15.48
CA SER A 13 -12.68 31.10 14.08
C SER A 13 -11.52 30.17 13.72
N LEU A 14 -11.70 29.36 12.69
CA LEU A 14 -10.62 28.54 12.13
C LEU A 14 -9.42 29.39 11.70
N SER A 15 -9.66 30.58 11.13
CA SER A 15 -8.60 31.51 10.77
C SER A 15 -7.76 31.95 11.96
N GLN A 16 -8.40 32.25 13.10
CA GLN A 16 -7.70 32.64 14.33
C GLN A 16 -6.84 31.50 14.89
N ILE A 17 -7.36 30.27 14.88
CA ILE A 17 -6.60 29.08 15.31
C ILE A 17 -5.35 28.89 14.43
N CYS A 18 -5.46 29.16 13.13
CA CYS A 18 -4.34 29.11 12.20
C CYS A 18 -3.47 30.38 12.22
N ASN A 19 -3.59 31.28 13.20
CA ASN A 19 -2.86 32.56 13.24
C ASN A 19 -3.04 33.43 11.97
N ASN A 20 -4.22 33.37 11.36
CA ASN A 20 -4.56 34.00 10.08
C ASN A 20 -3.62 33.61 8.92
N LYS A 21 -2.93 32.49 9.05
CA LYS A 21 -2.09 31.89 8.01
C LYS A 21 -2.91 30.93 7.17
N GLU A 22 -2.62 30.88 5.88
CA GLU A 22 -3.14 29.82 5.03
C GLU A 22 -2.56 28.47 5.46
N VAL A 23 -3.34 27.40 5.26
CA VAL A 23 -3.02 26.02 5.68
C VAL A 23 -1.62 25.57 5.24
N TRP A 24 -1.12 26.11 4.13
CA TRP A 24 0.17 25.73 3.51
C TRP A 24 1.28 26.77 3.67
N SER A 25 1.07 27.83 4.44
CA SER A 25 2.04 28.92 4.61
C SER A 25 3.02 28.73 5.77
N PHE A 26 2.98 27.57 6.43
CA PHE A 26 3.93 27.22 7.48
C PHE A 26 5.26 26.75 6.86
N ASN A 27 6.38 27.34 7.30
CA ASN A 27 7.70 26.87 6.93
C ASN A 27 7.89 25.43 7.43
N VAL A 28 8.15 24.53 6.49
CA VAL A 28 8.55 23.15 6.75
C VAL A 28 10.04 22.98 6.48
N CYS A 29 10.73 22.29 7.38
CA CYS A 29 12.12 21.92 7.14
C CYS A 29 12.21 20.97 5.93
N PRO A 30 13.21 21.13 5.06
CA PRO A 30 13.46 20.19 3.98
C PRO A 30 13.63 18.76 4.52
N VAL A 31 13.14 17.78 3.77
CA VAL A 31 13.38 16.36 4.08
C VAL A 31 14.87 16.07 3.94
N THR A 32 15.47 15.51 4.99
CA THR A 32 16.90 15.17 5.03
C THR A 32 17.09 13.76 5.57
N VAL A 33 18.11 13.06 5.07
CA VAL A 33 18.48 11.75 5.58
C VAL A 33 19.14 11.92 6.95
N SER A 34 18.76 11.08 7.90
CA SER A 34 19.44 11.00 9.20
C SER A 34 19.39 9.57 9.75
N LYS A 35 20.08 9.33 10.88
CA LYS A 35 20.02 8.03 11.58
C LYS A 35 18.60 7.60 11.95
N ASN A 36 17.70 8.56 12.14
CA ASN A 36 16.29 8.33 12.52
C ASN A 36 15.31 8.66 11.39
N HIS A 37 15.79 9.03 10.20
CA HIS A 37 14.94 9.38 9.06
C HIS A 37 15.45 8.70 7.80
N ALA A 38 14.78 7.63 7.39
CA ALA A 38 15.04 6.97 6.12
C ALA A 38 14.32 7.71 4.98
N VAL A 39 15.05 8.11 3.95
CA VAL A 39 14.49 8.72 2.74
C VAL A 39 14.76 7.77 1.58
N LEU A 40 13.70 7.25 0.97
CA LEU A 40 13.78 6.14 0.00
C LEU A 40 13.74 6.61 -1.46
N PHE A 41 13.90 7.91 -1.68
CA PHE A 41 14.06 8.55 -2.97
C PHE A 41 15.27 9.49 -2.95
N ARG A 42 15.76 9.87 -4.12
CA ARG A 42 16.92 10.74 -4.29
C ARG A 42 16.59 12.17 -3.88
N LEU A 43 17.47 12.77 -3.07
CA LEU A 43 17.45 14.19 -2.75
C LEU A 43 18.49 14.94 -3.61
N PRO A 44 18.27 16.24 -3.90
CA PRO A 44 17.08 17.02 -3.58
C PRO A 44 15.88 16.65 -4.50
N VAL A 45 14.66 16.85 -4.00
CA VAL A 45 13.43 16.60 -4.77
C VAL A 45 12.85 17.91 -5.31
N THR A 46 12.47 17.94 -6.59
CA THR A 46 11.88 19.13 -7.25
C THR A 46 10.36 19.12 -7.24
N LEU A 47 9.75 17.94 -7.06
CA LEU A 47 8.30 17.70 -7.17
C LEU A 47 7.69 18.09 -8.53
N LYS A 48 8.53 18.34 -9.54
CA LYS A 48 8.10 18.54 -10.93
C LYS A 48 7.87 17.20 -11.63
N ASP A 49 8.72 16.24 -11.30
CA ASP A 49 8.71 14.88 -11.80
C ASP A 49 8.68 13.91 -10.61
N ALA A 50 8.33 12.65 -10.89
CA ALA A 50 8.35 11.60 -9.89
C ALA A 50 9.78 11.48 -9.29
N PRO A 51 9.91 11.52 -7.94
CA PRO A 51 11.22 11.41 -7.31
C PRO A 51 11.93 10.11 -7.70
N GLU A 52 13.18 10.22 -8.16
CA GLU A 52 13.99 9.05 -8.52
C GLU A 52 14.16 8.13 -7.30
N PRO A 53 14.02 6.80 -7.45
CA PRO A 53 14.25 5.87 -6.36
C PRO A 53 15.67 5.98 -5.79
N TYR A 54 15.80 5.85 -4.47
CA TYR A 54 17.12 5.76 -3.84
C TYR A 54 17.74 4.40 -4.15
N LYS A 55 18.80 4.38 -4.97
CA LYS A 55 19.54 3.17 -5.28
C LYS A 55 20.56 2.91 -4.17
N ASN A 56 20.29 1.90 -3.35
CA ASN A 56 21.23 1.45 -2.33
C ASN A 56 22.14 0.35 -2.93
N SER A 57 23.44 0.39 -2.61
CA SER A 57 24.37 -0.70 -2.89
C SER A 57 24.33 -1.81 -1.84
N GLU A 58 23.65 -1.58 -0.71
CA GLU A 58 23.48 -2.60 0.33
C GLU A 58 22.58 -3.75 -0.14
N PRO A 59 22.81 -4.97 0.38
CA PRO A 59 21.95 -6.11 0.10
C PRO A 59 20.53 -5.88 0.65
N HIS A 60 19.54 -6.52 0.01
CA HIS A 60 18.18 -6.53 0.52
C HIS A 60 18.09 -7.26 1.86
N TYR A 61 17.57 -6.58 2.88
CA TYR A 61 17.46 -7.11 4.22
C TYR A 61 16.26 -8.05 4.36
N TRP A 62 16.50 -9.14 5.11
CA TRP A 62 15.49 -10.13 5.48
C TRP A 62 15.59 -10.42 6.96
N ASP A 63 15.37 -9.39 7.75
CA ASP A 63 15.52 -9.38 9.20
C ASP A 63 14.18 -9.02 9.88
N ASN A 64 14.26 -8.62 11.15
CA ASN A 64 13.10 -8.21 11.96
C ASN A 64 12.94 -6.69 12.06
N ASP A 65 13.85 -5.92 11.46
CA ASP A 65 13.87 -4.45 11.52
C ASP A 65 13.40 -3.83 10.19
N HIS A 66 13.28 -4.63 9.13
CA HIS A 66 12.86 -4.19 7.80
C HIS A 66 11.64 -4.97 7.27
N VAL A 67 10.92 -4.34 6.35
CA VAL A 67 9.89 -4.99 5.53
C VAL A 67 10.56 -6.05 4.66
N ARG A 68 9.92 -7.21 4.56
CA ARG A 68 10.44 -8.38 3.84
C ARG A 68 9.80 -8.27 2.48
N MET A 69 10.60 -7.77 1.54
CA MET A 69 10.10 -7.43 0.22
C MET A 69 9.74 -8.72 -0.53
N PRO A 70 8.64 -8.71 -1.32
CA PRO A 70 8.17 -9.91 -2.00
C PRO A 70 9.15 -10.42 -3.04
N TYR A 71 9.97 -9.53 -3.62
CA TYR A 71 11.02 -9.84 -4.60
C TYR A 71 12.36 -10.29 -4.00
N SER A 72 12.48 -10.39 -2.68
CA SER A 72 13.71 -10.87 -2.06
C SER A 72 14.00 -12.31 -2.48
N GLU A 73 15.27 -12.65 -2.72
CA GLU A 73 15.74 -14.02 -2.98
C GLU A 73 15.42 -14.99 -1.83
N LYS A 74 15.19 -14.46 -0.62
CA LYS A 74 14.79 -15.23 0.56
C LYS A 74 13.27 -15.47 0.66
N SER A 75 12.50 -14.88 -0.24
CA SER A 75 11.06 -15.12 -0.39
C SER A 75 10.86 -16.40 -1.21
N LEU A 76 10.83 -17.55 -0.51
CA LEU A 76 10.68 -18.87 -1.12
C LEU A 76 9.25 -19.40 -0.94
N PHE A 77 8.81 -20.26 -1.85
CA PHE A 77 7.49 -20.89 -1.81
C PHE A 77 7.56 -22.36 -2.25
N PRO A 78 6.95 -23.29 -1.49
CA PRO A 78 6.84 -24.69 -1.90
C PRO A 78 5.78 -24.88 -2.98
N VAL A 79 6.11 -25.63 -4.02
CA VAL A 79 5.24 -25.98 -5.15
C VAL A 79 5.31 -27.49 -5.34
N GLU A 80 4.18 -28.13 -5.60
CA GLU A 80 4.14 -29.55 -5.93
C GLU A 80 4.31 -29.72 -7.45
N GLU A 81 5.40 -30.37 -7.87
CA GLU A 81 5.70 -30.72 -9.27
C GLU A 81 5.87 -32.24 -9.37
N ASP A 82 5.06 -32.88 -10.23
CA ASP A 82 5.06 -34.34 -10.42
C ASP A 82 4.95 -35.15 -9.11
N GLY A 83 4.20 -34.62 -8.13
CA GLY A 83 4.03 -35.24 -6.80
C GLY A 83 5.20 -35.03 -5.84
N VAL A 84 6.17 -34.18 -6.19
CA VAL A 84 7.33 -33.82 -5.36
C VAL A 84 7.25 -32.35 -4.96
N GLU A 85 7.44 -32.06 -3.67
CA GLU A 85 7.51 -30.68 -3.18
C GLU A 85 8.87 -30.06 -3.55
N VAL A 86 8.84 -29.04 -4.41
CA VAL A 86 9.99 -28.27 -4.87
C VAL A 86 9.88 -26.83 -4.36
N VAL A 87 10.97 -26.29 -3.84
CA VAL A 87 11.01 -24.90 -3.37
C VAL A 87 11.46 -23.98 -4.50
N LYS A 88 10.65 -22.97 -4.82
CA LYS A 88 10.94 -21.98 -5.85
C LYS A 88 11.04 -20.56 -5.28
N LEU A 89 11.67 -19.67 -6.04
CA LEU A 89 11.59 -18.24 -5.79
C LEU A 89 10.13 -17.79 -5.93
N ARG A 90 9.57 -17.26 -4.85
CA ARG A 90 8.17 -16.85 -4.81
C ARG A 90 7.90 -15.69 -5.76
N TRP A 91 8.88 -14.83 -6.00
CA TRP A 91 8.75 -13.71 -6.94
C TRP A 91 8.55 -14.18 -8.38
N ASN A 92 9.26 -15.22 -8.82
CA ASN A 92 9.08 -15.79 -10.16
C ASN A 92 7.65 -16.32 -10.33
N LEU A 93 7.09 -16.98 -9.31
CA LEU A 93 5.69 -17.42 -9.33
C LEU A 93 4.71 -16.25 -9.41
N ILE A 94 4.99 -15.15 -8.71
CA ILE A 94 4.19 -13.91 -8.78
C ILE A 94 4.23 -13.32 -10.19
N GLU A 95 5.42 -13.21 -10.79
CA GLU A 95 5.57 -12.69 -12.16
C GLU A 95 4.84 -13.59 -13.17
N GLU A 96 5.11 -14.90 -13.15
CA GLU A 96 4.53 -15.86 -14.09
C GLU A 96 3.00 -15.95 -14.01
N SER A 97 2.42 -15.79 -12.82
CA SER A 97 0.98 -15.85 -12.63
C SER A 97 0.28 -14.55 -12.99
N LEU A 98 0.82 -13.40 -12.58
CA LEU A 98 0.21 -12.10 -12.86
C LEU A 98 0.40 -11.64 -14.31
N LEU A 99 1.42 -12.12 -15.02
CA LEU A 99 1.61 -11.82 -16.45
C LEU A 99 0.70 -12.63 -17.38
N ARG A 100 0.02 -13.67 -16.88
CA ARG A 100 -0.99 -14.40 -17.66
C ARG A 100 -2.25 -13.54 -17.81
N PRO A 101 -3.01 -13.71 -18.91
CA PRO A 101 -4.29 -13.03 -19.05
C PRO A 101 -5.23 -13.38 -17.89
N ILE A 102 -5.76 -12.35 -17.23
CA ILE A 102 -6.75 -12.46 -16.16
C ILE A 102 -7.99 -11.67 -16.59
N ARG A 103 -9.10 -12.37 -16.81
CA ARG A 103 -10.34 -11.83 -17.38
C ARG A 103 -11.52 -11.84 -16.42
N SER A 104 -11.35 -12.42 -15.24
CA SER A 104 -12.42 -12.52 -14.24
C SER A 104 -11.87 -12.49 -12.83
N SER A 105 -12.75 -12.26 -11.87
CA SER A 105 -12.41 -12.28 -10.44
C SER A 105 -11.95 -13.66 -9.97
N LEU A 106 -12.50 -14.73 -10.57
CA LEU A 106 -12.10 -16.12 -10.34
C LEU A 106 -10.69 -16.40 -10.87
N GLU A 107 -10.35 -15.93 -12.08
CA GLU A 107 -9.00 -16.03 -12.62
C GLU A 107 -7.99 -15.22 -11.79
N LEU A 108 -8.39 -14.06 -11.28
CA LEU A 108 -7.56 -13.24 -10.41
C LEU A 108 -7.26 -13.96 -9.07
N GLU A 109 -8.28 -14.55 -8.45
CA GLU A 109 -8.08 -15.37 -7.25
C GLU A 109 -7.17 -16.57 -7.54
N ALA A 110 -7.41 -17.29 -8.64
CA ALA A 110 -6.59 -18.43 -9.04
C ALA A 110 -5.12 -18.04 -9.24
N ALA A 111 -4.86 -16.90 -9.89
CA ALA A 111 -3.52 -16.36 -10.06
C ALA A 111 -2.85 -16.06 -8.71
N ILE A 112 -3.55 -15.38 -7.79
CA ILE A 112 -3.00 -15.05 -6.46
C ILE A 112 -2.72 -16.30 -5.62
N ARG A 113 -3.53 -17.36 -5.77
CA ARG A 113 -3.35 -18.62 -5.05
C ARG A 113 -2.08 -19.39 -5.46
N THR A 114 -1.57 -19.18 -6.67
CA THR A 114 -0.33 -19.85 -7.14
C THR A 114 0.89 -19.59 -6.26
N TYR A 115 0.95 -18.43 -5.62
CA TYR A 115 2.03 -18.02 -4.70
C TYR A 115 1.53 -17.77 -3.27
N ASN A 116 0.31 -18.21 -2.97
CA ASN A 116 -0.34 -18.05 -1.67
C ASN A 116 -1.45 -19.09 -1.45
N SER A 117 -1.05 -20.32 -1.10
CA SER A 117 -1.95 -21.48 -1.02
C SER A 117 -2.95 -21.42 0.14
N SER A 118 -2.63 -20.75 1.24
CA SER A 118 -3.46 -20.68 2.45
C SER A 118 -4.37 -19.45 2.49
N LEU A 119 -4.97 -19.10 1.36
CA LEU A 119 -5.90 -17.98 1.27
C LEU A 119 -7.36 -18.43 1.43
N PRO A 120 -8.19 -17.61 2.11
CA PRO A 120 -9.63 -17.79 2.10
C PRO A 120 -10.22 -17.48 0.73
N GLU A 121 -11.45 -17.92 0.48
CA GLU A 121 -12.19 -17.54 -0.73
C GLU A 121 -12.46 -16.04 -0.82
N PHE A 122 -12.37 -15.50 -2.03
CA PHE A 122 -12.53 -14.06 -2.32
C PHE A 122 -14.00 -13.68 -2.56
N THR A 123 -14.88 -14.20 -1.70
CA THR A 123 -16.35 -14.06 -1.82
C THR A 123 -16.85 -12.63 -2.04
N ALA A 124 -16.27 -11.62 -1.38
CA ALA A 124 -16.68 -10.23 -1.59
C ALA A 124 -16.19 -9.68 -2.93
N LEU A 125 -15.02 -10.12 -3.40
CA LEU A 125 -14.49 -9.71 -4.70
C LEU A 125 -15.34 -10.28 -5.84
N HIS A 126 -15.67 -11.58 -5.78
CA HIS A 126 -16.52 -12.20 -6.81
C HIS A 126 -17.89 -11.55 -6.86
N SER A 127 -18.54 -11.42 -5.70
CA SER A 127 -19.87 -10.82 -5.62
C SER A 127 -19.86 -9.35 -6.06
N TYR A 128 -18.77 -8.61 -5.87
CA TYR A 128 -18.65 -7.26 -6.42
C TYR A 128 -18.69 -7.25 -7.95
N PHE A 129 -17.87 -8.08 -8.60
CA PHE A 129 -17.81 -8.14 -10.06
C PHE A 129 -19.06 -8.74 -10.71
N GLU A 130 -19.78 -9.64 -10.02
CA GLU A 130 -21.07 -10.17 -10.47
C GLU A 130 -22.18 -9.10 -10.51
N GLN A 131 -22.04 -8.03 -9.74
CA GLN A 131 -23.01 -6.92 -9.69
C GLN A 131 -22.68 -5.78 -10.65
N LEU A 132 -21.52 -5.82 -11.32
CA LEU A 132 -21.14 -4.80 -12.29
C LEU A 132 -21.68 -5.13 -13.68
N GLU A 133 -21.91 -4.08 -14.46
CA GLU A 133 -22.17 -4.23 -15.89
C GLU A 133 -20.91 -4.77 -16.60
N GLU A 134 -21.11 -5.47 -17.72
CA GLU A 134 -20.02 -6.10 -18.47
C GLU A 134 -18.95 -5.08 -18.88
N GLU A 135 -19.37 -3.87 -19.29
CA GLU A 135 -18.47 -2.78 -19.68
C GLU A 135 -17.60 -2.29 -18.51
N GLU A 136 -18.16 -2.16 -17.30
CA GLU A 136 -17.42 -1.74 -16.11
C GLU A 136 -16.41 -2.82 -15.66
N SER A 137 -16.83 -4.09 -15.71
CA SER A 137 -15.99 -5.23 -15.42
C SER A 137 -14.83 -5.34 -16.42
N ASP A 138 -15.13 -5.17 -17.71
CA ASP A 138 -14.14 -5.14 -18.79
C ASP A 138 -13.15 -3.99 -18.61
N GLY A 139 -13.63 -2.79 -18.27
CA GLY A 139 -12.76 -1.65 -17.97
C GLY A 139 -11.80 -1.93 -16.81
N PHE A 140 -12.22 -2.73 -15.83
CA PHE A 140 -11.30 -3.21 -14.79
C PHE A 140 -10.27 -4.20 -15.33
N PHE A 141 -10.71 -5.35 -15.89
CA PHE A 141 -9.81 -6.45 -16.24
C PHE A 141 -8.92 -6.15 -17.46
N LYS A 142 -9.44 -5.42 -18.46
CA LYS A 142 -8.71 -5.11 -19.69
C LYS A 142 -7.84 -3.87 -19.58
N GLU A 143 -8.19 -2.90 -18.74
CA GLU A 143 -7.46 -1.62 -18.67
C GLU A 143 -6.78 -1.36 -17.33
N LEU A 144 -7.51 -1.43 -16.21
CA LEU A 144 -6.95 -1.05 -14.90
C LEU A 144 -6.03 -2.13 -14.34
N LEU A 145 -6.46 -3.40 -14.38
CA LEU A 145 -5.73 -4.52 -13.80
C LEU A 145 -4.32 -4.68 -14.39
N PRO A 146 -4.10 -4.61 -15.72
CA PRO A 146 -2.75 -4.66 -16.30
C PRO A 146 -1.84 -3.52 -15.82
N LYS A 147 -2.39 -2.32 -15.62
CA LYS A 147 -1.64 -1.18 -15.08
C LYS A 147 -1.26 -1.41 -13.62
N MET A 148 -2.17 -1.98 -12.81
CA MET A 148 -1.89 -2.37 -11.42
C MET A 148 -0.81 -3.46 -11.35
N ILE A 149 -0.87 -4.47 -12.23
CA ILE A 149 0.13 -5.54 -12.32
C ILE A 149 1.50 -4.94 -12.66
N SER A 150 1.57 -4.09 -13.69
CA SER A 150 2.81 -3.39 -14.05
C SER A 150 3.39 -2.60 -12.87
N LEU A 151 2.54 -1.88 -12.14
CA LEU A 151 2.94 -1.12 -10.96
C LEU A 151 3.45 -2.04 -9.83
N ALA A 152 2.85 -3.22 -9.64
CA ALA A 152 3.29 -4.19 -8.64
C ALA A 152 4.61 -4.88 -9.01
N LEU A 153 4.75 -5.34 -10.25
CA LEU A 153 5.94 -6.06 -10.72
C LEU A 153 7.16 -5.15 -10.88
N ASN A 154 6.96 -3.84 -11.08
CA ASN A 154 8.04 -2.85 -11.08
C ASN A 154 8.54 -2.46 -9.67
N LEU A 155 8.01 -3.05 -8.59
CA LEU A 155 8.41 -2.73 -7.22
C LEU A 155 9.93 -2.77 -6.97
N PRO A 156 10.72 -3.76 -7.48
CA PRO A 156 12.16 -3.78 -7.29
C PRO A 156 12.85 -2.51 -7.82
N GLN A 157 12.32 -1.93 -8.90
CA GLN A 157 12.90 -0.74 -9.54
C GLN A 157 12.39 0.56 -8.92
N ILE A 158 11.14 0.55 -8.47
CA ILE A 158 10.49 1.71 -7.85
C ILE A 158 10.98 1.90 -6.40
N LEU A 159 11.22 0.81 -5.67
CA LEU A 159 11.66 0.82 -4.27
C LEU A 159 12.78 -0.21 -4.02
N PRO A 160 13.99 0.00 -4.57
CA PRO A 160 15.11 -0.93 -4.37
C PRO A 160 15.70 -0.89 -2.95
N GLY A 161 15.45 0.20 -2.20
CA GLY A 161 15.98 0.37 -0.84
C GLY A 161 15.29 -0.52 0.22
N ASN A 162 15.94 -0.66 1.37
CA ASN A 162 15.39 -1.36 2.52
C ASN A 162 14.38 -0.46 3.26
N LEU A 163 13.13 -0.89 3.36
CA LEU A 163 12.07 -0.16 4.06
C LEU A 163 12.06 -0.54 5.55
N PRO A 164 12.48 0.34 6.47
CA PRO A 164 12.55 0.01 7.89
C PRO A 164 11.17 -0.05 8.54
N LEU A 165 11.04 -0.88 9.57
CA LEU A 165 9.86 -0.96 10.41
C LEU A 165 9.88 0.11 11.50
N LEU A 166 8.75 0.79 11.68
CA LEU A 166 8.55 1.78 12.74
C LEU A 166 8.13 1.08 14.05
N THR A 167 9.11 0.49 14.73
CA THR A 167 8.94 -0.32 15.95
C THR A 167 8.53 0.51 17.18
N GLN A 168 7.93 -0.15 18.17
CA GLN A 168 7.56 0.47 19.44
C GLN A 168 8.75 1.13 20.15
N ASN A 169 8.47 2.16 20.95
CA ASN A 169 9.44 2.90 21.76
C ASN A 169 10.58 3.59 21.00
N HIS A 170 10.46 3.75 19.68
CA HIS A 170 11.44 4.44 18.85
C HIS A 170 10.82 5.65 18.15
N ASN A 171 11.60 6.73 18.08
CA ASN A 171 11.34 7.90 17.26
C ASN A 171 12.03 7.71 15.91
N LYS A 172 11.26 7.39 14.87
CA LYS A 172 11.78 7.16 13.51
C LYS A 172 10.80 7.66 12.46
N SER A 173 11.34 8.09 11.33
CA SER A 173 10.60 8.59 10.17
C SER A 173 11.02 7.85 8.91
N VAL A 174 10.07 7.67 8.00
CA VAL A 174 10.31 7.19 6.63
C VAL A 174 9.64 8.12 5.65
N SER A 175 10.38 8.62 4.66
CA SER A 175 9.82 9.35 3.53
C SER A 175 9.89 8.51 2.26
N LEU A 176 8.73 8.40 1.60
CA LEU A 176 8.51 7.66 0.35
C LEU A 176 7.95 8.61 -0.71
N SER A 177 8.22 8.34 -1.99
CA SER A 177 7.45 8.97 -3.06
C SER A 177 6.05 8.36 -3.14
N GLN A 178 5.09 9.12 -3.66
CA GLN A 178 3.73 8.61 -3.89
C GLN A 178 3.72 7.43 -4.88
N LEU A 179 4.63 7.40 -5.85
CA LEU A 179 4.81 6.28 -6.77
C LEU A 179 5.25 5.00 -6.03
N GLN A 180 6.17 5.12 -5.08
CA GLN A 180 6.59 4.00 -4.22
C GLN A 180 5.43 3.46 -3.40
N ILE A 181 4.61 4.34 -2.83
CA ILE A 181 3.41 3.95 -2.07
C ILE A 181 2.41 3.24 -2.99
N ALA A 182 2.19 3.75 -4.19
CA ALA A 182 1.29 3.14 -5.16
C ALA A 182 1.74 1.70 -5.52
N SER A 183 3.05 1.48 -5.73
CA SER A 183 3.63 0.16 -5.98
C SER A 183 3.51 -0.79 -4.78
N LEU A 184 3.73 -0.30 -3.55
CA LEU A 184 3.51 -1.07 -2.32
C LEU A 184 2.03 -1.47 -2.17
N LEU A 185 1.09 -0.56 -2.46
CA LEU A 185 -0.35 -0.83 -2.38
C LEU A 185 -0.82 -1.80 -3.47
N ALA A 186 -0.27 -1.74 -4.68
CA ALA A 186 -0.55 -2.72 -5.72
C ALA A 186 -0.10 -4.13 -5.28
N ASN A 187 1.10 -4.23 -4.68
CA ASN A 187 1.59 -5.48 -4.09
C ASN A 187 0.69 -5.99 -2.95
N ALA A 188 0.17 -5.08 -2.12
CA ALA A 188 -0.80 -5.42 -1.07
C ALA A 188 -2.12 -5.96 -1.64
N PHE A 189 -2.62 -5.37 -2.74
CA PHE A 189 -3.80 -5.83 -3.46
C PHE A 189 -3.60 -7.27 -3.98
N PHE A 190 -2.48 -7.54 -4.65
CA PHE A 190 -2.14 -8.88 -5.14
C PHE A 190 -1.65 -9.85 -4.05
N CYS A 191 -1.72 -9.45 -2.79
CA CYS A 191 -1.31 -10.26 -1.63
C CYS A 191 0.13 -10.81 -1.72
N THR A 192 1.06 -10.05 -2.29
CA THR A 192 2.43 -10.52 -2.55
C THR A 192 3.31 -10.50 -1.30
N PHE A 193 3.03 -9.65 -0.31
CA PHE A 193 3.89 -9.58 0.88
C PHE A 193 3.87 -10.91 1.64
N PRO A 194 5.05 -11.47 1.98
CA PRO A 194 5.14 -12.72 2.70
C PRO A 194 4.58 -12.56 4.12
N TRP A 195 3.80 -13.54 4.55
CA TRP A 195 3.27 -13.55 5.91
C TRP A 195 4.37 -13.92 6.92
N ARG A 196 4.33 -13.31 8.11
CA ARG A 196 5.23 -13.67 9.23
C ARG A 196 4.42 -13.90 10.50
N LYS A 197 4.60 -15.07 11.11
CA LYS A 197 4.10 -15.35 12.47
C LYS A 197 4.60 -14.32 13.49
N SER A 198 5.89 -13.97 13.40
CA SER A 198 6.54 -13.08 14.38
C SER A 198 5.99 -11.66 14.40
N THR A 199 5.54 -11.13 13.26
CA THR A 199 4.97 -9.78 13.17
C THR A 199 3.45 -9.77 13.15
N ALA A 200 2.78 -10.92 12.97
CA ALA A 200 1.32 -11.01 12.87
C ALA A 200 0.59 -10.46 14.10
N ASN A 201 1.21 -10.54 15.28
CA ASN A 201 0.61 -10.05 16.53
C ASN A 201 0.99 -8.60 16.87
N THR A 202 2.00 -8.03 16.21
CA THR A 202 2.55 -6.71 16.55
C THR A 202 2.39 -5.67 15.44
N TYR A 203 2.04 -6.09 14.21
CA TYR A 203 1.79 -5.23 13.07
C TYR A 203 0.44 -5.56 12.42
N PRO A 204 -0.27 -4.56 11.87
CA PRO A 204 -1.43 -4.82 11.04
C PRO A 204 -1.03 -5.59 9.78
N GLY A 205 -1.93 -6.43 9.27
CA GLY A 205 -1.74 -7.08 7.97
C GLY A 205 -1.75 -6.04 6.85
N VAL A 206 -0.80 -6.16 5.91
CA VAL A 206 -0.70 -5.27 4.74
C VAL A 206 -1.52 -5.78 3.55
N ASN A 207 -1.57 -7.09 3.34
CA ASN A 207 -2.29 -7.69 2.20
C ASN A 207 -3.81 -7.52 2.35
N PHE A 208 -4.50 -7.34 1.22
CA PHE A 208 -5.95 -7.04 1.19
C PHE A 208 -6.85 -8.27 1.37
N ILE A 209 -6.30 -9.35 1.92
CA ILE A 209 -6.99 -10.62 2.17
C ILE A 209 -8.33 -10.39 2.87
N THR A 210 -8.37 -9.53 3.90
CA THR A 210 -9.60 -9.27 4.68
C THR A 210 -10.65 -8.47 3.92
N LEU A 211 -10.25 -7.72 2.90
CA LEU A 211 -11.15 -6.94 2.07
C LEU A 211 -11.84 -7.81 1.01
N PHE A 212 -11.17 -8.86 0.52
CA PHE A 212 -11.71 -9.77 -0.48
C PHE A 212 -12.77 -10.75 0.05
N ARG A 213 -12.94 -10.85 1.38
CA ARG A 213 -13.88 -11.79 2.03
C ARG A 213 -15.14 -11.07 2.53
N ALA A 214 -16.29 -11.72 2.36
CA ALA A 214 -17.56 -11.30 2.97
C ALA A 214 -17.91 -12.12 4.22
N ASP A 215 -17.24 -13.27 4.42
CA ASP A 215 -17.57 -14.33 5.39
C ASP A 215 -17.78 -13.85 6.83
N ARG A 216 -16.98 -12.89 7.28
CA ARG A 216 -17.08 -12.39 8.67
C ARG A 216 -18.20 -11.40 8.91
N ARG A 217 -18.71 -10.71 7.86
CA ARG A 217 -19.65 -9.59 7.99
C ARG A 217 -20.53 -9.41 6.73
N PRO A 218 -21.46 -10.34 6.43
CA PRO A 218 -22.29 -10.28 5.24
C PRO A 218 -23.12 -8.98 5.15
N ASN A 219 -23.61 -8.46 6.28
CA ASN A 219 -24.35 -7.20 6.35
C ASN A 219 -23.52 -5.96 5.95
N ARG A 220 -22.21 -6.11 5.73
CA ARG A 220 -21.30 -5.02 5.33
C ARG A 220 -20.82 -5.15 3.89
N LEU A 221 -21.37 -6.08 3.11
CA LEU A 221 -20.96 -6.34 1.73
C LEU A 221 -21.00 -5.07 0.87
N PHE A 222 -22.09 -4.29 0.93
CA PHE A 222 -22.19 -3.01 0.24
C PHE A 222 -21.11 -2.01 0.69
N CYS A 223 -20.76 -1.95 1.98
CA CYS A 223 -19.66 -1.11 2.43
C CYS A 223 -18.30 -1.57 1.88
N ILE A 224 -18.13 -2.86 1.61
CA ILE A 224 -16.93 -3.40 0.97
C ILE A 224 -16.89 -2.99 -0.51
N TYR A 225 -18.03 -2.99 -1.19
CA TYR A 225 -18.12 -2.53 -2.60
C TYR A 225 -17.70 -1.08 -2.74
N GLU A 226 -18.16 -0.21 -1.85
CA GLU A 226 -17.73 1.20 -1.84
C GLU A 226 -16.22 1.34 -1.56
N LYS A 227 -15.63 0.46 -0.75
CA LYS A 227 -14.17 0.43 -0.57
C LYS A 227 -13.44 0.00 -1.84
N PHE A 228 -13.96 -0.98 -2.59
CA PHE A 228 -13.40 -1.35 -3.88
C PHE A 228 -13.44 -0.18 -4.86
N LYS A 229 -14.58 0.49 -5.00
CA LYS A 229 -14.72 1.68 -5.85
C LYS A 229 -13.69 2.76 -5.50
N CYS A 230 -13.56 3.11 -4.23
CA CYS A 230 -12.56 4.10 -3.77
C CYS A 230 -11.13 3.69 -4.12
N MET A 231 -10.80 2.42 -3.92
CA MET A 231 -9.46 1.90 -4.17
C MET A 231 -9.12 1.79 -5.65
N PHE A 232 -10.08 1.32 -6.47
CA PHE A 232 -9.93 1.28 -7.92
C PHE A 232 -9.83 2.68 -8.49
N ASN A 233 -10.58 3.65 -7.96
CA ASN A 233 -10.41 5.05 -8.31
C ASN A 233 -8.99 5.55 -7.97
N TYR A 234 -8.46 5.23 -6.79
CA TYR A 234 -7.08 5.54 -6.45
C TYR A 234 -6.08 4.97 -7.48
N PHE A 235 -6.20 3.68 -7.82
CA PHE A 235 -5.32 3.06 -8.81
C PHE A 235 -5.49 3.66 -10.21
N ARG A 236 -6.72 4.00 -10.63
CA ARG A 236 -6.97 4.72 -11.90
C ARG A 236 -6.22 6.05 -11.92
N MET A 237 -6.28 6.83 -10.84
CA MET A 237 -5.58 8.12 -10.77
C MET A 237 -4.06 7.96 -10.88
N VAL A 238 -3.45 7.13 -10.04
CA VAL A 238 -1.97 7.01 -9.97
C VAL A 238 -1.36 6.28 -11.17
N THR A 239 -2.15 5.49 -11.90
CA THR A 239 -1.69 4.83 -13.14
C THR A 239 -1.98 5.64 -14.40
N SER A 240 -2.87 6.64 -14.34
CA SER A 240 -3.12 7.56 -15.46
C SER A 240 -2.17 8.75 -15.45
N SER A 241 -1.81 9.25 -14.26
CA SER A 241 -0.80 10.29 -14.09
C SER A 241 0.13 9.92 -12.95
N VAL A 242 1.43 9.87 -13.24
CA VAL A 242 2.43 9.46 -12.25
C VAL A 242 2.50 10.52 -11.14
N PRO A 243 2.27 10.14 -9.87
CA PRO A 243 2.23 11.10 -8.79
C PRO A 243 3.65 11.56 -8.42
N VAL A 244 3.83 12.87 -8.24
CA VAL A 244 5.13 13.52 -8.02
C VAL A 244 5.42 13.83 -6.55
N GLY A 245 4.41 13.72 -5.69
CA GLY A 245 4.52 14.07 -4.27
C GLY A 245 5.32 13.05 -3.46
N VAL A 246 5.64 13.45 -2.22
CA VAL A 246 6.27 12.61 -1.20
C VAL A 246 5.42 12.57 0.06
N VAL A 247 5.52 11.49 0.81
CA VAL A 247 4.78 11.29 2.06
C VAL A 247 5.76 10.82 3.13
N THR A 248 5.66 11.43 4.32
CA THR A 248 6.48 11.07 5.49
C THR A 248 5.61 10.41 6.54
N PHE A 249 5.99 9.20 6.93
CA PHE A 249 5.42 8.48 8.07
C PHE A 249 6.37 8.64 9.25
N GLU A 250 5.91 9.28 10.32
CA GLU A 250 6.69 9.52 11.53
C GLU A 250 6.05 8.82 12.72
N ARG A 251 6.83 7.99 13.42
CA ARG A 251 6.44 7.44 14.71
C ARG A 251 7.07 8.31 15.80
N LYS A 252 6.24 8.88 16.66
CA LYS A 252 6.67 9.59 17.87
C LYS A 252 6.41 8.75 19.12
N TYR A 253 7.42 8.66 19.97
CA TYR A 253 7.40 8.05 21.27
C TYR A 253 7.95 9.06 22.29
N VAL A 254 7.16 9.31 23.33
CA VAL A 254 7.55 10.12 24.47
C VAL A 254 7.68 9.19 25.68
N PRO A 255 8.87 9.01 26.24
CA PRO A 255 9.08 8.24 27.47
C PRO A 255 8.24 8.80 28.62
N LYS A 256 7.80 7.95 29.54
CA LYS A 256 7.02 8.38 30.72
C LYS A 256 7.73 9.45 31.56
N THR A 257 9.05 9.46 31.55
CA THR A 257 9.88 10.46 32.25
C THR A 257 9.80 11.86 31.64
N GLU A 258 9.40 11.97 30.38
CA GLU A 258 9.29 13.23 29.63
C GLU A 258 7.84 13.74 29.52
N ILE A 259 6.86 12.96 30.00
CA ILE A 259 5.46 13.39 30.04
C ILE A 259 5.27 14.35 31.22
N PRO A 260 4.69 15.56 31.00
CA PRO A 260 4.33 16.46 32.10
C PRO A 260 3.42 15.75 33.11
N ARG A 261 3.71 15.92 34.40
CA ARG A 261 2.89 15.36 35.49
C ARG A 261 1.61 16.15 35.70
#